data_AF-D4YN97-F1
#
_entry.id   AF-D4YN97-F1
#
_cell.length_a   1.000
_cell.length_b   1.000
_cell.length_c   1.000
_cell.angle_alpha   90.00
_cell.angle_beta   90.00
_cell.angle_gamma   90.00
#
_symmetry.space_group_name_H-M   'P 1'
#
loop_
_entity.id
_entity.type
_entity.pdbx_description
1 polymer ?
#
loop_
_entity_poly.entity_id
_entity_poly.type
_entity_poly.pdbx_seq_one_letter_code
_entity_poly.pdbx_strand_id
1 'polypeptide(L)'
;MSQDKSKSGTSNASTNSAGSTPLDPHSMALGLPTDDGSMTEATFVTSDDLPEELRDTRPTDDGPKTGLVSEFRDLTFGQSAFLVSNRETSAVSRSPIFYLTTLIIGLVVIAGLIFGVQRANQQSGEAGSGTIATVGMAQQAPQIEQQTGLKVHDTNSPEEAEQAVRDGKADAAFIVDPTGMGAPTIIALDKKPTKVLAALGSEPEVTYLEQPAVSYEVAQPVAIGLAGLLIAGALTLAFAMYGNLRVEKRHRIGEILAATIPPKSSAVGRIQGLTTLSVVYVLVAVALLFMGLSVTSYTSQAIAMLPAVGWFAALYLMTVGATLALFLWASNIVGRRARQIAIGVVCALVIVGAFLSLVFATNPAVMKVLVYVPFTAPVANALHFLGANAEWWNGLLAVGISLVFALIAVAIGAASYQANLLRGTGRETLSASQKKRLKERSQDSSADKDSKDSKGEKKEKKSAEVDSESDTDKKKVGAKSSAKAGKKPATGDDK
;
A
#
# COMPACT_ATOMS: atom_id res chain seq x y z
N MET A 1 21.21 -71.12 -55.17
CA MET A 1 20.69 -72.47 -54.88
C MET A 1 21.41 -73.03 -53.66
N SER A 2 20.79 -73.92 -52.88
CA SER A 2 21.37 -74.78 -51.81
C SER A 2 22.21 -74.06 -50.72
N GLN A 3 21.82 -73.96 -49.44
CA GLN A 3 21.55 -75.02 -48.45
C GLN A 3 22.55 -76.19 -48.45
N ASP A 4 23.33 -76.34 -47.37
CA ASP A 4 23.15 -77.48 -46.45
C ASP A 4 23.64 -77.14 -45.01
N LYS A 5 23.64 -78.11 -44.08
CA LYS A 5 23.70 -77.94 -42.62
C LYS A 5 24.81 -78.76 -41.93
N SER A 6 25.47 -78.18 -40.93
CA SER A 6 25.76 -78.77 -39.60
C SER A 6 26.48 -77.72 -38.72
N LYS A 7 26.02 -77.33 -37.51
CA LYS A 7 25.84 -78.01 -36.21
C LYS A 7 27.14 -78.30 -35.41
N SER A 8 27.13 -77.80 -34.16
CA SER A 8 27.94 -78.15 -32.96
C SER A 8 29.47 -78.02 -32.99
N GLY A 9 30.07 -77.31 -32.01
CA GLY A 9 31.45 -77.62 -31.61
C GLY A 9 32.39 -76.57 -30.99
N THR A 10 31.95 -75.55 -30.23
CA THR A 10 32.87 -74.62 -29.50
C THR A 10 32.31 -74.31 -28.10
N SER A 11 32.86 -74.85 -27.01
CA SER A 11 34.14 -74.57 -26.33
C SER A 11 34.00 -73.48 -25.26
N ASN A 12 34.10 -73.86 -23.98
CA ASN A 12 33.85 -72.99 -22.83
C ASN A 12 34.87 -71.83 -22.72
N ALA A 13 34.37 -70.63 -22.42
CA ALA A 13 35.14 -69.55 -21.80
C ALA A 13 34.38 -69.11 -20.54
N SER A 14 34.95 -69.37 -19.36
CA SER A 14 34.27 -69.16 -18.07
C SER A 14 34.48 -67.74 -17.53
N THR A 15 33.45 -66.90 -17.62
CA THR A 15 33.40 -65.60 -16.93
C THR A 15 32.51 -65.71 -15.69
N ASN A 16 33.10 -65.66 -14.50
CA ASN A 16 32.35 -65.72 -13.24
C ASN A 16 31.41 -64.52 -13.07
N SER A 17 30.11 -64.78 -12.96
CA SER A 17 29.13 -63.82 -12.45
C SER A 17 28.85 -64.11 -10.98
N ALA A 18 29.28 -63.22 -10.08
CA ALA A 18 28.89 -63.20 -8.68
C ALA A 18 28.21 -61.85 -8.38
N GLY A 19 27.02 -61.88 -7.79
CA GLY A 19 26.23 -60.68 -7.50
C GLY A 19 26.76 -59.89 -6.31
N SER A 20 26.65 -58.57 -6.36
CA SER A 20 27.01 -57.68 -5.27
C SER A 20 25.89 -57.60 -4.22
N THR A 21 25.94 -58.46 -3.21
CA THR A 21 25.17 -58.28 -1.97
C THR A 21 25.72 -57.06 -1.20
N PRO A 22 24.89 -56.22 -0.55
CA PRO A 22 25.38 -55.18 0.34
C PRO A 22 26.19 -55.78 1.51
N LEU A 23 27.34 -55.16 1.83
CA LEU A 23 28.13 -55.54 3.00
C LEU A 23 27.47 -55.00 4.27
N ASP A 24 27.30 -55.88 5.27
CA ASP A 24 26.85 -55.51 6.60
C ASP A 24 28.04 -54.95 7.41
N PRO A 25 27.98 -53.72 7.96
CA PRO A 25 29.11 -53.09 8.64
C PRO A 25 29.53 -53.79 9.94
N HIS A 26 28.75 -54.73 10.47
CA HIS A 26 29.04 -55.40 11.74
C HIS A 26 30.10 -56.53 11.68
N SER A 27 30.74 -56.78 10.52
CA SER A 27 31.65 -57.93 10.33
C SER A 27 33.14 -57.58 10.12
N MET A 28 33.64 -56.44 10.62
CA MET A 28 35.07 -56.10 10.56
C MET A 28 35.83 -56.54 11.82
N ALA A 29 36.37 -57.76 11.81
CA ALA A 29 37.25 -58.26 12.85
C ALA A 29 38.65 -57.63 12.80
N LEU A 30 39.00 -56.80 13.79
CA LEU A 30 40.34 -56.27 14.01
C LEU A 30 41.05 -57.06 15.11
N GLY A 31 41.82 -58.07 14.73
CA GLY A 31 42.67 -58.83 15.66
C GLY A 31 43.94 -58.05 16.03
N LEU A 32 44.32 -58.11 17.32
CA LEU A 32 45.62 -57.65 17.82
C LEU A 32 46.52 -58.86 18.15
N PRO A 33 47.85 -58.81 17.93
CA PRO A 33 48.71 -59.98 18.13
C PRO A 33 49.10 -60.20 19.60
N THR A 34 49.27 -61.46 19.98
CA THR A 34 49.94 -61.90 21.22
C THR A 34 51.24 -62.67 20.90
N ASP A 35 52.21 -62.57 21.81
CA ASP A 35 53.63 -62.89 21.56
C ASP A 35 53.96 -64.41 21.53
N ASP A 36 52.95 -65.28 21.62
CA ASP A 36 53.08 -66.74 21.53
C ASP A 36 52.54 -67.33 20.21
N GLY A 37 51.99 -66.51 19.32
CA GLY A 37 51.44 -66.94 18.03
C GLY A 37 50.12 -67.72 18.12
N SER A 38 49.50 -67.83 19.29
CA SER A 38 48.15 -68.37 19.45
C SER A 38 47.10 -67.29 19.21
N MET A 39 46.07 -67.61 18.42
CA MET A 39 44.91 -66.74 18.26
C MET A 39 43.88 -67.13 19.32
N THR A 40 43.74 -66.34 20.38
CA THR A 40 42.63 -66.51 21.32
C THR A 40 41.31 -66.20 20.63
N GLU A 41 40.30 -67.03 20.89
CA GLU A 41 38.96 -66.82 20.37
C GLU A 41 38.37 -65.55 20.99
N ALA A 42 38.26 -64.49 20.20
CA ALA A 42 37.79 -63.19 20.67
C ALA A 42 36.34 -63.30 21.12
N THR A 43 36.12 -63.30 22.44
CA THR A 43 34.79 -63.30 23.06
C THR A 43 33.93 -62.22 22.41
N PHE A 44 32.81 -62.63 21.79
CA PHE A 44 31.86 -61.70 21.21
C PHE A 44 31.24 -60.85 22.32
N VAL A 45 31.81 -59.65 22.54
CA VAL A 45 31.20 -58.59 23.34
C VAL A 45 29.95 -58.16 22.59
N THR A 46 28.81 -58.71 22.99
CA THR A 46 27.53 -58.31 22.44
C THR A 46 27.19 -56.91 22.98
N SER A 47 26.19 -56.25 22.39
CA SER A 47 25.70 -54.97 22.91
C SER A 47 25.20 -55.04 24.36
N ASP A 48 24.98 -56.24 24.90
CA ASP A 48 24.56 -56.47 26.27
C ASP A 48 25.69 -56.61 27.31
N ASP A 49 26.95 -56.71 26.86
CA ASP A 49 28.13 -56.75 27.74
C ASP A 49 28.75 -55.37 27.99
N LEU A 50 28.32 -54.34 27.25
CA LEU A 50 28.80 -52.96 27.41
C LEU A 50 28.08 -52.22 28.56
N PRO A 51 28.77 -51.33 29.30
CA PRO A 51 28.12 -50.38 30.20
C PRO A 51 27.06 -49.55 29.47
N GLU A 52 25.96 -49.23 30.14
CA GLU A 52 24.76 -48.62 29.55
C GLU A 52 25.06 -47.31 28.78
N GLU A 53 25.99 -46.49 29.29
CA GLU A 53 26.42 -45.22 28.68
C GLU A 53 27.24 -45.36 27.38
N LEU A 54 27.67 -46.58 27.00
CA LEU A 54 28.49 -46.85 25.80
C LEU A 54 27.77 -47.70 24.75
N ARG A 55 26.46 -47.91 24.88
CA ARG A 55 25.65 -48.64 23.90
C ARG A 55 25.15 -47.69 22.82
N ASP A 56 25.50 -47.95 21.55
CA ASP A 56 24.97 -47.24 20.38
C ASP A 56 23.47 -47.55 20.17
N THR A 57 22.65 -46.90 20.99
CA THR A 57 21.20 -47.00 20.93
C THR A 57 20.68 -46.23 19.71
N ARG A 58 20.34 -46.98 18.63
CA ARG A 58 19.39 -46.45 17.64
C ARG A 58 18.10 -46.09 18.39
N PRO A 59 17.50 -44.91 18.16
CA PRO A 59 16.38 -44.43 18.96
C PRO A 59 15.18 -45.37 18.84
N THR A 60 14.89 -46.09 19.92
CA THR A 60 13.66 -46.85 20.10
C THR A 60 12.54 -45.90 20.51
N ASP A 61 11.36 -46.07 19.95
CA ASP A 61 10.23 -45.11 20.06
C ASP A 61 9.49 -45.17 21.43
N ASP A 62 10.07 -45.88 22.39
CA ASP A 62 9.58 -46.09 23.77
C ASP A 62 10.37 -45.27 24.82
N GLY A 63 10.95 -44.15 24.40
CA GLY A 63 11.52 -43.17 25.34
C GLY A 63 10.46 -42.68 26.35
N PRO A 64 10.82 -42.48 27.63
CA PRO A 64 9.85 -42.05 28.64
C PRO A 64 9.28 -40.68 28.27
N LYS A 65 7.95 -40.55 28.34
CA LYS A 65 7.15 -39.35 27.98
C LYS A 65 7.33 -38.19 28.96
N THR A 66 8.58 -37.80 29.19
CA THR A 66 8.99 -36.58 29.85
C THR A 66 8.60 -35.41 28.95
N GLY A 67 7.72 -34.52 29.44
CA GLY A 67 7.23 -33.35 28.70
C GLY A 67 8.27 -32.23 28.54
N LEU A 68 9.53 -32.58 28.25
CA LEU A 68 10.69 -31.70 28.21
C LEU A 68 11.41 -31.73 26.85
N VAL A 69 11.19 -32.74 26.01
CA VAL A 69 11.27 -32.52 24.57
C VAL A 69 10.04 -31.71 24.19
N SER A 70 10.24 -30.43 23.86
CA SER A 70 9.15 -29.62 23.33
C SER A 70 8.71 -30.20 21.99
N GLU A 71 7.53 -30.83 21.97
CA GLU A 71 6.84 -31.19 20.74
C GLU A 71 6.71 -29.92 19.90
N PHE A 72 7.45 -29.84 18.79
CA PHE A 72 7.40 -28.73 17.84
C PHE A 72 6.06 -28.79 17.11
N ARG A 73 5.00 -28.37 17.82
CA ARG A 73 3.62 -28.44 17.38
C ARG A 73 3.44 -27.48 16.22
N ASP A 74 3.59 -28.02 15.01
CA ASP A 74 3.60 -27.27 13.75
C ASP A 74 2.45 -26.27 13.70
N LEU A 75 2.81 -25.00 13.84
CA LEU A 75 1.83 -23.92 13.94
C LEU A 75 1.12 -23.79 12.60
N THR A 76 -0.19 -24.05 12.60
CA THR A 76 -1.01 -23.85 11.40
C THR A 76 -0.83 -22.43 10.85
N PHE A 77 -1.07 -22.27 9.54
CA PHE A 77 -0.95 -20.98 8.87
C PHE A 77 -1.70 -19.86 9.63
N GLY A 78 -2.90 -20.15 10.15
CA GLY A 78 -3.69 -19.21 10.95
C GLY A 78 -3.06 -18.88 12.30
N GLN A 79 -2.62 -19.89 13.08
CA GLN A 79 -1.99 -19.66 14.39
C GLN A 79 -0.69 -18.86 14.26
N SER A 80 0.17 -19.20 13.29
CA SER A 80 1.43 -18.49 13.06
C SER A 80 1.21 -17.07 12.53
N ALA A 81 0.22 -16.83 11.66
CA ALA A 81 -0.19 -15.48 11.26
C ALA A 81 -0.75 -14.67 12.43
N PHE A 82 -1.54 -15.28 13.32
CA PHE A 82 -2.12 -14.63 14.49
C PHE A 82 -1.05 -14.20 15.52
N LEU A 83 -0.05 -15.04 15.79
CA LEU A 83 1.07 -14.68 16.68
C LEU A 83 1.88 -13.49 16.15
N VAL A 84 2.17 -13.47 14.85
CA VAL A 84 2.87 -12.34 14.20
C VAL A 84 1.99 -11.08 14.17
N SER A 85 0.69 -11.23 13.91
CA SER A 85 -0.30 -10.15 13.99
C SER A 85 -0.31 -9.49 15.38
N ASN A 86 -0.44 -10.29 16.45
CA ASN A 86 -0.46 -9.77 17.82
C ASN A 86 0.85 -9.06 18.20
N ARG A 87 2.00 -9.61 17.80
CA ARG A 87 3.32 -8.98 17.99
C ARG A 87 3.40 -7.60 17.33
N GLU A 88 3.02 -7.49 16.07
CA GLU A 88 3.18 -6.26 15.29
C GLU A 88 2.15 -5.19 15.71
N THR A 89 0.91 -5.61 16.02
CA THR A 89 -0.11 -4.77 16.64
C THR A 89 0.36 -4.21 17.99
N SER A 90 0.92 -5.04 18.86
CA SER A 90 1.45 -4.62 20.17
C SER A 90 2.67 -3.70 20.04
N ALA A 91 3.55 -3.94 19.06
CA ALA A 91 4.71 -3.09 18.79
C ALA A 91 4.32 -1.70 18.25
N VAL A 92 3.35 -1.63 17.32
CA VAL A 92 2.97 -0.36 16.67
C VAL A 92 1.98 0.44 17.51
N SER A 93 1.03 -0.19 18.22
CA SER A 93 0.10 0.51 19.12
C SER A 93 0.80 1.25 20.27
N ARG A 94 1.95 0.74 20.73
CA ARG A 94 2.80 1.39 21.76
C ARG A 94 3.69 2.51 21.22
N SER A 95 3.66 2.79 19.91
CA SER A 95 4.46 3.86 19.30
C SER A 95 3.86 5.24 19.62
N PRO A 96 4.68 6.25 19.98
CA PRO A 96 4.18 7.63 20.13
C PRO A 96 3.57 8.17 18.83
N ILE A 97 3.98 7.66 17.67
CA ILE A 97 3.43 8.04 16.36
C ILE A 97 1.98 7.55 16.22
N PHE A 98 1.61 6.40 16.79
CA PHE A 98 0.23 5.90 16.76
C PHE A 98 -0.72 6.81 17.55
N TYR A 99 -0.31 7.22 18.76
CA TYR A 99 -1.08 8.18 19.56
C TYR A 99 -1.13 9.57 18.93
N LEU A 100 -0.03 10.06 18.35
CA LEU A 100 0.00 11.33 17.62
C LEU A 100 -0.93 11.32 16.40
N THR A 101 -0.94 10.25 15.61
CA THR A 101 -1.87 10.10 14.48
C THR A 101 -3.33 10.02 14.96
N THR A 102 -3.61 9.32 16.06
CA THR A 102 -4.95 9.28 16.67
C THR A 102 -5.40 10.68 17.10
N LEU A 103 -4.52 11.45 17.74
CA LEU A 103 -4.78 12.83 18.16
C LEU A 103 -5.05 13.75 16.96
N ILE A 104 -4.22 13.68 15.91
CA ILE A 104 -4.39 14.48 14.69
C ILE A 104 -5.72 14.14 14.01
N ILE A 105 -6.07 12.85 13.89
CA ILE A 105 -7.37 12.41 13.34
C ILE A 105 -8.53 12.99 14.17
N GLY A 106 -8.46 12.89 15.49
CA GLY A 106 -9.49 13.46 16.38
C GLY A 106 -9.62 14.98 16.25
N LEU A 107 -8.50 15.70 16.20
CA LEU A 107 -8.49 17.15 15.98
C LEU A 107 -9.05 17.55 14.61
N VAL A 108 -8.76 16.77 13.55
CA VAL A 108 -9.32 17.02 12.20
C VAL A 108 -10.84 16.77 12.17
N VAL A 109 -11.34 15.73 12.84
CA VAL A 109 -12.80 15.49 12.95
C VAL A 109 -13.48 16.60 13.74
N ILE A 110 -12.93 17.01 14.89
CA ILE A 110 -13.47 18.09 15.71
C ILE A 110 -13.43 19.44 14.97
N ALA A 111 -12.33 19.76 14.28
CA ALA A 111 -12.22 20.97 13.48
C ALA A 111 -13.19 20.97 12.29
N GLY A 112 -13.39 19.83 11.63
CA GLY A 112 -14.40 19.66 10.59
C GLY A 112 -15.82 19.92 11.08
N LEU A 113 -16.17 19.38 12.26
CA LEU A 113 -17.46 19.64 12.90
C LEU A 113 -17.66 21.12 13.25
N ILE A 114 -16.70 21.74 13.94
CA ILE A 114 -16.75 23.16 14.30
C ILE A 114 -16.90 24.03 13.04
N PHE A 115 -16.14 23.74 11.99
CA PHE A 115 -16.22 24.47 10.72
C PHE A 115 -17.57 24.28 10.01
N GLY A 116 -18.09 23.04 9.95
CA GLY A 116 -19.40 22.76 9.35
C GLY A 116 -20.56 23.47 10.07
N VAL A 117 -20.52 23.47 11.40
CA VAL A 117 -21.50 24.15 12.27
C VAL A 117 -21.40 25.66 12.13
N GLN A 118 -20.19 26.24 12.19
CA GLN A 118 -19.99 27.68 11.97
C GLN A 118 -20.45 28.09 10.58
N ARG A 119 -20.23 27.25 9.56
CA ARG A 119 -20.66 27.48 8.20
C ARG A 119 -22.18 27.44 8.04
N ALA A 120 -22.85 26.43 8.58
CA ALA A 120 -24.31 26.36 8.60
C ALA A 120 -24.95 27.57 9.31
N ASN A 121 -24.29 28.08 10.37
CA ASN A 121 -24.73 29.28 11.09
C ASN A 121 -24.38 30.61 10.37
N GLN A 122 -23.54 30.62 9.34
CA GLN A 122 -23.10 31.83 8.61
C GLN A 122 -23.60 31.89 7.16
N GLN A 123 -23.88 30.76 6.50
CA GLN A 123 -24.02 30.71 5.03
C GLN A 123 -25.44 31.00 4.50
N SER A 124 -26.19 31.84 5.23
CA SER A 124 -27.41 32.50 4.72
C SER A 124 -27.14 33.49 3.57
N GLY A 125 -25.88 33.71 3.15
CA GLY A 125 -25.51 34.73 2.16
C GLY A 125 -25.01 34.29 0.76
N GLU A 126 -24.33 33.14 0.59
CA GLU A 126 -23.32 33.07 -0.50
C GLU A 126 -23.16 31.78 -1.33
N ALA A 127 -24.09 30.82 -1.32
CA ALA A 127 -24.01 29.63 -2.18
C ALA A 127 -24.65 29.83 -3.57
N GLY A 128 -23.91 29.46 -4.63
CA GLY A 128 -24.36 29.42 -6.03
C GLY A 128 -23.53 30.26 -7.00
N SER A 129 -23.71 30.03 -8.30
CA SER A 129 -23.26 30.95 -9.36
C SER A 129 -24.10 32.24 -9.40
N GLY A 130 -25.35 32.15 -8.95
CA GLY A 130 -26.37 33.20 -9.07
C GLY A 130 -27.16 33.09 -10.37
N THR A 131 -27.35 31.90 -10.95
CA THR A 131 -28.06 31.70 -12.21
C THR A 131 -29.37 30.94 -11.96
N ILE A 132 -30.49 31.47 -12.45
CA ILE A 132 -31.80 30.81 -12.39
C ILE A 132 -32.27 30.39 -13.79
N ALA A 133 -32.86 29.20 -13.88
CA ALA A 133 -33.64 28.80 -15.05
C ALA A 133 -35.09 29.26 -14.89
N THR A 134 -35.68 29.88 -15.90
CA THR A 134 -37.08 30.36 -15.88
C THR A 134 -37.86 29.81 -17.06
N VAL A 135 -39.17 29.66 -16.92
CA VAL A 135 -40.04 29.18 -18.01
C VAL A 135 -40.78 30.38 -18.63
N GLY A 136 -40.46 30.70 -19.89
CA GLY A 136 -41.19 31.71 -20.67
C GLY A 136 -41.06 33.17 -20.21
N MET A 137 -39.97 33.53 -19.52
CA MET A 137 -39.71 34.86 -18.96
C MET A 137 -38.74 35.71 -19.81
N ALA A 138 -38.40 35.28 -21.05
CA ALA A 138 -37.42 35.92 -21.95
C ALA A 138 -37.48 37.46 -22.01
N GLN A 139 -38.68 38.06 -22.08
CA GLN A 139 -38.85 39.50 -22.22
C GLN A 139 -38.66 40.27 -20.89
N GLN A 140 -38.69 39.56 -19.77
CA GLN A 140 -38.53 40.09 -18.41
C GLN A 140 -37.13 39.79 -17.84
N ALA A 141 -36.40 38.81 -18.40
CA ALA A 141 -35.05 38.43 -18.00
C ALA A 141 -34.13 39.64 -17.72
N PRO A 142 -33.93 40.64 -18.62
CA PRO A 142 -33.01 41.77 -18.36
C PRO A 142 -33.43 42.65 -17.17
N GLN A 143 -34.71 42.66 -16.82
CA GLN A 143 -35.26 43.42 -15.70
C GLN A 143 -35.04 42.67 -14.38
N ILE A 144 -35.22 41.35 -14.40
CA ILE A 144 -34.91 40.45 -13.29
C ILE A 144 -33.40 40.47 -13.00
N GLU A 145 -32.55 40.41 -14.02
CA GLU A 145 -31.08 40.47 -13.85
C GLU A 145 -30.64 41.78 -13.19
N GLN A 146 -31.22 42.93 -13.58
CA GLN A 146 -30.90 44.23 -12.99
C GLN A 146 -31.45 44.42 -11.57
N GLN A 147 -32.58 43.81 -11.21
CA GLN A 147 -33.19 43.95 -9.89
C GLN A 147 -32.65 42.96 -8.85
N THR A 148 -32.32 41.73 -9.27
CA THR A 148 -31.92 40.64 -8.36
C THR A 148 -30.42 40.37 -8.36
N GLY A 149 -29.69 40.80 -9.40
CA GLY A 149 -28.29 40.41 -9.63
C GLY A 149 -28.10 38.94 -10.04
N LEU A 150 -29.18 38.18 -10.18
CA LEU A 150 -29.15 36.82 -10.69
C LEU A 150 -29.11 36.84 -12.22
N LYS A 151 -28.43 35.88 -12.85
CA LYS A 151 -28.53 35.63 -14.30
C LYS A 151 -29.75 34.80 -14.63
N VAL A 152 -30.39 35.07 -15.77
CA VAL A 152 -31.60 34.36 -16.19
C VAL A 152 -31.34 33.51 -17.43
N HIS A 153 -31.42 32.19 -17.27
CA HIS A 153 -31.44 31.22 -18.37
C HIS A 153 -32.90 30.89 -18.70
N ASP A 154 -33.48 31.56 -19.70
CA ASP A 154 -34.86 31.24 -20.09
C ASP A 154 -34.96 29.85 -20.77
N THR A 155 -36.11 29.22 -20.62
CA THR A 155 -36.43 27.87 -21.12
C THR A 155 -37.90 27.80 -21.54
N ASN A 156 -38.21 26.86 -22.44
CA ASN A 156 -39.51 26.77 -23.12
C ASN A 156 -40.51 25.89 -22.36
N SER A 157 -40.05 25.07 -21.40
CA SER A 157 -40.90 24.20 -20.58
C SER A 157 -40.33 23.99 -19.17
N PRO A 158 -41.18 23.59 -18.19
CA PRO A 158 -40.73 23.16 -16.85
C PRO A 158 -39.66 22.06 -16.90
N GLU A 159 -39.82 21.10 -17.82
CA GLU A 159 -38.91 19.97 -18.02
C GLU A 159 -37.53 20.43 -18.54
N GLU A 160 -37.49 21.45 -19.40
CA GLU A 160 -36.25 22.05 -19.87
C GLU A 160 -35.56 22.88 -18.77
N ALA A 161 -36.32 23.54 -17.90
CA ALA A 161 -35.79 24.21 -16.70
C ALA A 161 -35.17 23.22 -15.71
N GLU A 162 -35.84 22.10 -15.41
CA GLU A 162 -35.28 21.00 -14.62
C GLU A 162 -34.01 20.43 -15.27
N GLN A 163 -34.02 20.20 -16.58
CA GLN A 163 -32.84 19.69 -17.29
C GLN A 163 -31.67 20.69 -17.26
N ALA A 164 -31.92 22.00 -17.31
CA ALA A 164 -30.90 23.02 -17.14
C ALA A 164 -30.25 23.00 -15.73
N VAL A 165 -31.02 22.65 -14.69
CA VAL A 165 -30.51 22.43 -13.33
C VAL A 165 -29.70 21.11 -13.25
N ARG A 166 -30.17 20.02 -13.86
CA ARG A 166 -29.44 18.73 -13.95
C ARG A 166 -28.12 18.85 -14.70
N ASP A 167 -28.09 19.66 -15.75
CA ASP A 167 -26.89 19.95 -16.55
C ASP A 167 -25.91 20.91 -15.84
N GLY A 168 -26.29 21.50 -14.70
CA GLY A 168 -25.49 22.49 -13.98
C GLY A 168 -25.38 23.85 -14.66
N LYS A 169 -26.32 24.19 -15.56
CA LYS A 169 -26.41 25.48 -16.27
C LYS A 169 -27.06 26.57 -15.42
N ALA A 170 -27.89 26.18 -14.45
CA ALA A 170 -28.51 27.04 -13.44
C ALA A 170 -28.38 26.42 -12.04
N ASP A 171 -28.33 27.24 -11.00
CA ASP A 171 -28.32 26.80 -9.60
C ASP A 171 -29.70 26.32 -9.12
N ALA A 172 -30.76 26.89 -9.71
CA ALA A 172 -32.16 26.54 -9.45
C ALA A 172 -33.04 26.88 -10.66
N ALA A 173 -34.15 26.17 -10.81
CA ALA A 173 -35.26 26.53 -11.68
C ALA A 173 -36.34 27.23 -10.85
N PHE A 174 -36.82 28.36 -11.34
CA PHE A 174 -37.89 29.16 -10.75
C PHE A 174 -39.13 29.04 -11.63
N ILE A 175 -40.10 28.25 -11.17
CA ILE A 175 -41.31 27.91 -11.93
C ILE A 175 -42.49 28.64 -11.29
N VAL A 176 -43.07 29.57 -12.04
CA VAL A 176 -44.31 30.25 -11.65
C VAL A 176 -45.49 29.36 -12.06
N ASP A 177 -46.49 29.23 -11.19
CA ASP A 177 -47.74 28.55 -11.52
C ASP A 177 -48.46 29.29 -12.68
N PRO A 178 -48.76 28.62 -13.81
CA PRO A 178 -49.46 29.24 -14.94
C PRO A 178 -50.88 29.76 -14.61
N THR A 179 -51.48 29.38 -13.48
CA THR A 179 -52.73 29.99 -13.01
C THR A 179 -52.55 31.33 -12.28
N GLY A 180 -51.32 31.66 -11.86
CA GLY A 180 -50.99 32.86 -11.10
C GLY A 180 -51.52 32.86 -9.65
N MET A 181 -52.07 31.74 -9.15
CA MET A 181 -52.64 31.64 -7.80
C MET A 181 -51.79 30.80 -6.83
N GLY A 182 -50.99 29.86 -7.33
CA GLY A 182 -50.02 29.10 -6.55
C GLY A 182 -48.75 29.90 -6.22
N ALA A 183 -48.06 29.51 -5.15
CA ALA A 183 -46.74 30.04 -4.83
C ALA A 183 -45.71 29.57 -5.89
N PRO A 184 -44.70 30.38 -6.25
CA PRO A 184 -43.67 29.97 -7.19
C PRO A 184 -42.80 28.86 -6.59
N THR A 185 -42.63 27.76 -7.34
CA THR A 185 -41.84 26.61 -6.92
C THR A 185 -40.37 26.85 -7.27
N ILE A 186 -39.51 26.78 -6.25
CA ILE A 186 -38.05 26.77 -6.46
C ILE A 186 -37.59 25.31 -6.49
N ILE A 187 -36.96 24.95 -7.59
CA ILE A 187 -36.44 23.60 -7.83
C ILE A 187 -34.91 23.67 -7.88
N ALA A 188 -34.22 22.92 -7.01
CA ALA A 188 -32.76 22.85 -6.95
C ALA A 188 -32.26 21.41 -7.16
N LEU A 189 -30.98 21.22 -7.45
CA LEU A 189 -30.40 19.89 -7.66
C LEU A 189 -30.21 19.14 -6.32
N ASP A 190 -29.11 19.45 -5.62
CA ASP A 190 -28.64 18.77 -4.39
C ASP A 190 -28.30 19.74 -3.25
N LYS A 191 -28.42 21.06 -3.47
CA LYS A 191 -27.97 22.12 -2.56
C LYS A 191 -28.96 23.27 -2.49
N LYS A 192 -29.13 23.85 -1.29
CA LYS A 192 -29.99 25.03 -1.09
C LYS A 192 -29.40 26.22 -1.87
N PRO A 193 -30.13 26.84 -2.81
CA PRO A 193 -29.60 27.88 -3.69
C PRO A 193 -29.62 29.24 -2.98
N THR A 194 -28.76 29.44 -1.97
CA THR A 194 -28.94 30.57 -1.03
C THR A 194 -28.80 31.95 -1.66
N LYS A 195 -28.02 32.13 -2.75
CA LYS A 195 -28.03 33.39 -3.51
C LYS A 195 -29.37 33.68 -4.18
N VAL A 196 -30.05 32.65 -4.69
CA VAL A 196 -31.38 32.78 -5.33
C VAL A 196 -32.42 33.16 -4.29
N LEU A 197 -32.43 32.46 -3.15
CA LEU A 197 -33.34 32.75 -2.03
C LEU A 197 -33.11 34.15 -1.44
N ALA A 198 -31.85 34.54 -1.21
CA ALA A 198 -31.50 35.86 -0.68
C ALA A 198 -31.97 37.00 -1.61
N ALA A 199 -31.89 36.81 -2.92
CA ALA A 199 -32.34 37.80 -3.91
C ALA A 199 -33.86 37.82 -4.12
N LEU A 200 -34.59 36.75 -3.77
CA LEU A 200 -36.05 36.68 -3.83
C LEU A 200 -36.75 37.26 -2.58
N GLY A 201 -36.01 37.56 -1.50
CA GLY A 201 -36.48 38.27 -0.29
C GLY A 201 -37.54 37.55 0.56
N SER A 202 -38.08 36.46 0.05
CA SER A 202 -38.93 35.47 0.70
C SER A 202 -38.23 34.12 0.64
N GLU A 203 -38.65 33.17 1.48
CA GLU A 203 -38.05 31.83 1.52
C GLU A 203 -39.09 30.77 1.12
N PRO A 204 -39.38 30.58 -0.20
CA PRO A 204 -40.20 29.48 -0.67
C PRO A 204 -39.62 28.11 -0.32
N GLU A 205 -40.49 27.12 -0.23
CA GLU A 205 -40.07 25.72 -0.05
C GLU A 205 -39.30 25.24 -1.28
N VAL A 206 -38.03 24.86 -1.08
CA VAL A 206 -37.16 24.38 -2.15
C VAL A 206 -37.37 22.89 -2.35
N THR A 207 -37.90 22.52 -3.52
CA THR A 207 -37.97 21.13 -3.97
C THR A 207 -36.60 20.71 -4.52
N TYR A 208 -36.11 19.54 -4.10
CA TYR A 208 -34.82 19.00 -4.55
C TYR A 208 -35.04 17.85 -5.55
N LEU A 209 -34.38 17.92 -6.72
CA LEU A 209 -34.37 16.84 -7.70
C LEU A 209 -33.64 15.59 -7.21
N GLU A 210 -32.60 15.79 -6.40
CA GLU A 210 -31.84 14.73 -5.75
C GLU A 210 -31.74 15.10 -4.26
N GLN A 211 -32.77 14.76 -3.49
CA GLN A 211 -32.85 15.10 -2.06
C GLN A 211 -31.66 14.49 -1.30
N PRO A 212 -30.76 15.33 -0.72
CA PRO A 212 -29.53 14.83 -0.12
C PRO A 212 -29.80 14.22 1.25
N ALA A 213 -29.08 13.14 1.59
CA ALA A 213 -29.22 12.47 2.89
C ALA A 213 -28.73 13.32 4.06
N VAL A 214 -27.77 14.22 3.82
CA VAL A 214 -27.17 15.13 4.81
C VAL A 214 -26.99 16.51 4.18
N SER A 215 -27.20 17.61 4.93
CA SER A 215 -26.99 18.95 4.37
C SER A 215 -25.52 19.15 3.98
N TYR A 216 -25.30 19.77 2.82
CA TYR A 216 -23.97 19.94 2.21
C TYR A 216 -22.93 20.57 3.16
N GLU A 217 -23.37 21.49 4.02
CA GLU A 217 -22.55 22.20 5.02
C GLU A 217 -21.90 21.27 6.04
N VAL A 218 -22.57 20.16 6.38
CA VAL A 218 -22.07 19.13 7.31
C VAL A 218 -21.44 17.97 6.52
N ALA A 219 -21.99 17.60 5.36
CA ALA A 219 -21.44 16.56 4.50
C ALA A 219 -20.02 16.87 4.00
N GLN A 220 -19.74 18.10 3.54
CA GLN A 220 -18.42 18.48 3.02
C GLN A 220 -17.29 18.32 4.06
N PRO A 221 -17.35 18.91 5.28
CA PRO A 221 -16.28 18.74 6.26
C PRO A 221 -16.17 17.32 6.80
N VAL A 222 -17.27 16.57 6.90
CA VAL A 222 -17.22 15.13 7.25
C VAL A 222 -16.47 14.34 6.18
N ALA A 223 -16.73 14.57 4.89
CA ALA A 223 -15.98 13.92 3.81
C ALA A 223 -14.48 14.28 3.82
N ILE A 224 -14.12 15.54 4.13
CA ILE A 224 -12.73 15.97 4.32
C ILE A 224 -12.09 15.25 5.52
N GLY A 225 -12.81 15.10 6.63
CA GLY A 225 -12.36 14.36 7.81
C GLY A 225 -12.13 12.87 7.52
N LEU A 226 -13.03 12.24 6.75
CA LEU A 226 -12.92 10.85 6.31
C LEU A 226 -11.74 10.65 5.33
N ALA A 227 -11.50 11.59 4.43
CA ALA A 227 -10.31 11.60 3.57
C ALA A 227 -9.00 11.77 4.39
N GLY A 228 -9.00 12.66 5.39
CA GLY A 228 -7.89 12.83 6.32
C GLY A 228 -7.60 11.57 7.13
N LEU A 229 -8.65 10.91 7.65
CA LEU A 229 -8.58 9.60 8.33
C LEU A 229 -7.97 8.52 7.42
N LEU A 230 -8.41 8.42 6.16
CA LEU A 230 -7.86 7.46 5.20
C LEU A 230 -6.36 7.69 4.97
N ILE A 231 -5.95 8.93 4.67
CA ILE A 231 -4.55 9.28 4.41
C ILE A 231 -3.70 9.05 5.67
N ALA A 232 -4.07 9.62 6.81
CA ALA A 232 -3.28 9.57 8.03
C ALA A 232 -3.19 8.15 8.61
N GLY A 233 -4.32 7.44 8.65
CA GLY A 233 -4.40 6.08 9.18
C GLY A 233 -3.62 5.06 8.34
N ALA A 234 -3.88 5.03 7.02
CA ALA A 234 -3.21 4.09 6.11
C ALA A 234 -1.70 4.35 6.03
N LEU A 235 -1.28 5.60 5.82
CA LEU A 235 0.15 5.91 5.66
C LEU A 235 0.93 5.75 6.97
N THR A 236 0.37 6.10 8.13
CA THR A 236 1.05 5.90 9.43
C THR A 236 1.39 4.43 9.65
N LEU A 237 0.44 3.52 9.44
CA LEU A 237 0.63 2.09 9.66
C LEU A 237 1.56 1.48 8.60
N ALA A 238 1.45 1.94 7.35
CA ALA A 238 2.34 1.52 6.27
C ALA A 238 3.80 1.94 6.50
N PHE A 239 4.04 3.18 6.97
CA PHE A 239 5.37 3.65 7.36
C PHE A 239 5.89 2.96 8.63
N ALA A 240 5.03 2.67 9.62
CA ALA A 240 5.41 1.90 10.80
C ALA A 240 5.88 0.48 10.42
N MET A 241 5.12 -0.24 9.61
CA MET A 241 5.50 -1.56 9.08
C MET A 241 6.82 -1.51 8.31
N TYR A 242 7.02 -0.49 7.48
CA TYR A 242 8.26 -0.29 6.73
C TYR A 242 9.47 0.02 7.63
N GLY A 243 9.24 0.72 8.76
CA GLY A 243 10.21 0.89 9.83
C GLY A 243 10.59 -0.46 10.44
N ASN A 244 9.62 -1.23 10.91
CA ASN A 244 9.81 -2.55 11.53
C ASN A 244 10.61 -3.48 10.61
N LEU A 245 10.18 -3.64 9.35
CA LEU A 245 10.86 -4.49 8.35
C LEU A 245 12.31 -4.05 8.06
N ARG A 246 12.59 -2.74 8.12
CA ARG A 246 13.97 -2.21 7.98
C ARG A 246 14.84 -2.52 9.20
N VAL A 247 14.27 -2.50 10.40
CA VAL A 247 14.96 -2.90 11.64
C VAL A 247 15.21 -4.41 11.62
N GLU A 248 14.20 -5.22 11.36
CA GLU A 248 14.33 -6.68 11.28
C GLU A 248 15.40 -7.13 10.26
N LYS A 249 15.45 -6.46 9.09
CA LYS A 249 16.45 -6.76 8.05
C LYS A 249 17.87 -6.27 8.39
N ARG A 250 18.03 -5.30 9.29
CA ARG A 250 19.36 -4.88 9.82
C ARG A 250 19.89 -5.86 10.87
N HIS A 251 19.02 -6.36 11.73
CA HIS A 251 19.39 -7.22 12.86
C HIS A 251 19.25 -8.73 12.57
N ARG A 252 19.04 -9.12 11.30
CA ARG A 252 18.78 -10.51 10.85
C ARG A 252 17.58 -11.21 11.53
N ILE A 253 16.75 -10.46 12.27
CA ILE A 253 15.58 -10.99 12.98
C ILE A 253 14.61 -11.70 12.00
N GLY A 254 14.47 -11.18 10.78
CA GLY A 254 13.66 -11.82 9.75
C GLY A 254 14.20 -13.20 9.30
N GLU A 255 15.52 -13.41 9.32
CA GLU A 255 16.16 -14.69 8.99
C GLU A 255 15.96 -15.70 10.14
N ILE A 256 16.04 -15.24 11.40
CA ILE A 256 15.76 -16.05 12.59
C ILE A 256 14.27 -16.44 12.66
N LEU A 257 13.35 -15.51 12.39
CA LEU A 257 11.90 -15.78 12.35
C LEU A 257 11.51 -16.73 11.21
N ALA A 258 12.30 -16.81 10.13
CA ALA A 258 12.05 -17.76 9.04
C ALA A 258 12.34 -19.21 9.44
N ALA A 259 13.17 -19.44 10.46
CA ALA A 259 13.48 -20.77 10.98
C ALA A 259 12.40 -21.31 11.93
N THR A 260 11.49 -20.47 12.43
CA THR A 260 10.42 -20.85 13.37
C THR A 260 9.01 -20.64 12.84
N ILE A 261 8.82 -19.78 11.83
CA ILE A 261 7.50 -19.46 11.25
C ILE A 261 7.59 -19.38 9.72
N PRO A 262 6.68 -20.03 8.96
CA PRO A 262 6.63 -19.93 7.51
C PRO A 262 6.57 -18.46 7.00
N PRO A 263 7.43 -18.05 6.04
CA PRO A 263 7.47 -16.67 5.56
C PRO A 263 6.12 -16.12 5.05
N LYS A 264 5.24 -16.97 4.51
CA LYS A 264 3.90 -16.57 4.05
C LYS A 264 2.98 -16.16 5.20
N SER A 265 2.90 -16.94 6.29
CA SER A 265 2.05 -16.55 7.45
C SER A 265 2.66 -15.38 8.20
N SER A 266 4.00 -15.28 8.24
CA SER A 266 4.71 -14.09 8.75
C SER A 266 4.37 -12.82 7.95
N ALA A 267 4.24 -12.91 6.63
CA ALA A 267 3.83 -11.78 5.79
C ALA A 267 2.35 -11.39 5.99
N VAL A 268 1.44 -12.37 5.95
CA VAL A 268 -0.01 -12.12 6.10
C VAL A 268 -0.35 -11.63 7.51
N GLY A 269 0.28 -12.18 8.55
CA GLY A 269 0.10 -11.75 9.94
C GLY A 269 0.44 -10.27 10.15
N ARG A 270 1.52 -9.76 9.55
CA ARG A 270 1.88 -8.33 9.58
C ARG A 270 0.78 -7.45 8.99
N ILE A 271 0.27 -7.82 7.81
CA ILE A 271 -0.77 -7.05 7.11
C ILE A 271 -2.08 -7.11 7.91
N GLN A 272 -2.48 -8.31 8.36
CA GLN A 272 -3.70 -8.50 9.13
C GLN A 272 -3.67 -7.72 10.45
N GLY A 273 -2.60 -7.84 11.24
CA GLY A 273 -2.49 -7.16 12.54
C GLY A 273 -2.58 -5.65 12.43
N LEU A 274 -1.84 -5.05 11.49
CA LEU A 274 -1.88 -3.60 11.29
C LEU A 274 -3.20 -3.14 10.65
N THR A 275 -3.87 -3.98 9.84
CA THR A 275 -5.24 -3.69 9.37
C THR A 275 -6.24 -3.72 10.54
N THR A 276 -6.13 -4.69 11.46
CA THR A 276 -6.94 -4.74 12.69
C THR A 276 -6.64 -3.54 13.61
N LEU A 277 -5.38 -3.12 13.75
CA LEU A 277 -5.02 -1.92 14.50
C LEU A 277 -5.63 -0.64 13.90
N SER A 278 -5.78 -0.58 12.58
CA SER A 278 -6.40 0.57 11.89
C SER A 278 -7.87 0.80 12.25
N VAL A 279 -8.56 -0.23 12.76
CA VAL A 279 -9.94 -0.12 13.29
C VAL A 279 -10.01 0.89 14.44
N VAL A 280 -8.95 1.04 15.25
CA VAL A 280 -8.91 2.00 16.36
C VAL A 280 -9.03 3.44 15.85
N TYR A 281 -8.38 3.79 14.73
CA TYR A 281 -8.51 5.12 14.13
C TYR A 281 -9.94 5.39 13.64
N VAL A 282 -10.60 4.39 13.05
CA VAL A 282 -12.00 4.50 12.62
C VAL A 282 -12.91 4.66 13.84
N LEU A 283 -12.78 3.82 14.86
CA LEU A 283 -13.60 3.90 16.07
C LEU A 283 -13.45 5.25 16.78
N VAL A 284 -12.24 5.79 16.90
CA VAL A 284 -12.02 7.13 17.49
C VAL A 284 -12.64 8.23 16.63
N ALA A 285 -12.44 8.21 15.32
CA ALA A 285 -13.02 9.20 14.41
C ALA A 285 -14.56 9.15 14.41
N VAL A 286 -15.14 7.96 14.40
CA VAL A 286 -16.59 7.72 14.42
C VAL A 286 -17.22 8.11 15.76
N ALA A 287 -16.56 7.80 16.89
CA ALA A 287 -17.02 8.22 18.20
C ALA A 287 -17.00 9.75 18.34
N LEU A 288 -15.92 10.42 17.91
CA LEU A 288 -15.84 11.89 17.94
C LEU A 288 -16.83 12.56 16.97
N LEU A 289 -17.05 11.96 15.79
CA LEU A 289 -18.05 12.41 14.81
C LEU A 289 -19.45 12.42 15.41
N PHE A 290 -19.92 11.27 15.91
CA PHE A 290 -21.28 11.18 16.44
C PHE A 290 -21.45 11.90 17.78
N MET A 291 -20.41 11.95 18.64
CA MET A 291 -20.47 12.73 19.88
C MET A 291 -20.58 14.23 19.59
N GLY A 292 -19.84 14.77 18.61
CA GLY A 292 -19.93 16.18 18.25
C GLY A 292 -21.22 16.56 17.50
N LEU A 293 -21.77 15.68 16.66
CA LEU A 293 -23.09 15.89 16.05
C LEU A 293 -24.21 15.90 17.11
N SER A 294 -24.13 15.01 18.11
CA SER A 294 -25.05 14.96 19.25
C SER A 294 -24.99 16.23 20.11
N VAL A 295 -23.78 16.67 20.48
CA VAL A 295 -23.54 17.93 21.21
C VAL A 295 -24.06 19.16 20.45
N THR A 296 -24.12 19.09 19.13
CA THR A 296 -24.57 20.21 18.27
C THR A 296 -25.98 20.02 17.69
N SER A 297 -26.80 19.15 18.27
CA SER A 297 -28.21 18.92 17.90
C SER A 297 -28.49 18.40 16.48
N TYR A 298 -27.48 18.05 15.67
CA TYR A 298 -27.64 17.47 14.32
C TYR A 298 -27.95 15.95 14.37
N THR A 299 -28.69 15.50 15.37
CA THR A 299 -28.94 14.08 15.67
C THR A 299 -29.72 13.35 14.56
N SER A 300 -30.60 14.04 13.83
CA SER A 300 -31.28 13.49 12.65
C SER A 300 -30.29 13.16 11.51
N GLN A 301 -29.35 14.08 11.24
CA GLN A 301 -28.31 13.87 10.24
C GLN A 301 -27.31 12.78 10.66
N ALA A 302 -27.03 12.65 11.96
CA ALA A 302 -26.21 11.54 12.47
C ALA A 302 -26.80 10.18 12.10
N ILE A 303 -28.12 10.00 12.14
CA ILE A 303 -28.79 8.76 11.70
C ILE A 303 -28.62 8.56 10.18
N ALA A 304 -28.79 9.62 9.38
CA ALA A 304 -28.59 9.55 7.93
C ALA A 304 -27.13 9.26 7.51
N MET A 305 -26.14 9.59 8.33
CA MET A 305 -24.72 9.28 8.07
C MET A 305 -24.34 7.81 8.28
N LEU A 306 -25.13 6.99 8.98
CA LEU A 306 -24.75 5.61 9.33
C LEU A 306 -24.33 4.76 8.12
N PRO A 307 -25.07 4.76 6.98
CA PRO A 307 -24.66 4.02 5.78
C PRO A 307 -23.32 4.51 5.20
N ALA A 308 -23.14 5.84 5.09
CA ALA A 308 -21.90 6.43 4.57
C ALA A 308 -20.69 6.07 5.44
N VAL A 309 -20.83 6.15 6.76
CA VAL A 309 -19.79 5.79 7.74
C VAL A 309 -19.51 4.28 7.74
N GLY A 310 -20.54 3.44 7.63
CA GLY A 310 -20.40 1.98 7.58
C GLY A 310 -19.68 1.50 6.33
N TRP A 311 -20.08 1.97 5.15
CA TRP A 311 -19.41 1.65 3.89
C TRP A 311 -17.99 2.24 3.82
N PHE A 312 -17.78 3.46 4.31
CA PHE A 312 -16.43 4.03 4.48
C PHE A 312 -15.56 3.09 5.32
N ALA A 313 -16.03 2.63 6.49
CA ALA A 313 -15.25 1.78 7.38
C ALA A 313 -14.85 0.44 6.72
N ALA A 314 -15.78 -0.20 6.02
CA ALA A 314 -15.50 -1.45 5.30
C ALA A 314 -14.46 -1.24 4.18
N LEU A 315 -14.62 -0.19 3.37
CA LEU A 315 -13.71 0.14 2.27
C LEU A 315 -12.33 0.58 2.78
N TYR A 316 -12.29 1.41 3.82
CA TYR A 316 -11.07 1.84 4.51
C TYR A 316 -10.21 0.65 4.93
N LEU A 317 -10.80 -0.40 5.53
CA LEU A 317 -10.06 -1.59 5.93
C LEU A 317 -9.46 -2.34 4.73
N MET A 318 -10.17 -2.41 3.60
CA MET A 318 -9.63 -2.98 2.36
C MET A 318 -8.49 -2.14 1.79
N THR A 319 -8.65 -0.81 1.75
CA THR A 319 -7.62 0.12 1.24
C THR A 319 -6.39 0.15 2.15
N VAL A 320 -6.54 0.08 3.48
CA VAL A 320 -5.43 -0.06 4.44
C VAL A 320 -4.69 -1.39 4.24
N GLY A 321 -5.43 -2.51 4.16
CA GLY A 321 -4.84 -3.83 3.91
C GLY A 321 -4.07 -3.89 2.58
N ALA A 322 -4.63 -3.33 1.51
CA ALA A 322 -3.95 -3.19 0.23
C ALA A 322 -2.71 -2.28 0.30
N THR A 323 -2.80 -1.14 0.99
CA THR A 323 -1.67 -0.20 1.20
C THR A 323 -0.52 -0.88 1.95
N LEU A 324 -0.82 -1.58 3.04
CA LEU A 324 0.14 -2.39 3.80
C LEU A 324 0.79 -3.45 2.90
N ALA A 325 0.00 -4.19 2.12
CA ALA A 325 0.51 -5.22 1.23
C ALA A 325 1.43 -4.67 0.11
N LEU A 326 1.10 -3.52 -0.46
CA LEU A 326 1.93 -2.84 -1.45
C LEU A 326 3.20 -2.24 -0.83
N PHE A 327 3.14 -1.73 0.41
CA PHE A 327 4.35 -1.34 1.16
C PHE A 327 5.24 -2.55 1.47
N LEU A 328 4.66 -3.72 1.78
CA LEU A 328 5.41 -4.96 1.98
C LEU A 328 6.12 -5.38 0.69
N TRP A 329 5.40 -5.40 -0.44
CA TRP A 329 5.99 -5.63 -1.76
C TRP A 329 7.12 -4.64 -2.05
N ALA A 330 6.87 -3.33 -1.92
CA ALA A 330 7.82 -2.28 -2.22
C ALA A 330 9.08 -2.38 -1.33
N SER A 331 8.92 -2.72 -0.04
CA SER A 331 10.03 -2.86 0.91
C SER A 331 11.09 -3.88 0.48
N ASN A 332 10.71 -4.87 -0.32
CA ASN A 332 11.55 -5.95 -0.82
C ASN A 332 12.21 -5.63 -2.19
N ILE A 333 11.84 -4.53 -2.85
CA ILE A 333 12.42 -4.12 -4.15
C ILE A 333 13.92 -3.86 -4.02
N VAL A 334 14.71 -4.41 -4.95
CA VAL A 334 16.16 -4.24 -5.03
C VAL A 334 16.50 -2.81 -5.48
N GLY A 335 17.48 -2.19 -4.84
CA GLY A 335 17.93 -0.82 -5.13
C GLY A 335 17.16 0.26 -4.35
N ARG A 336 17.91 1.20 -3.74
CA ARG A 336 17.34 2.22 -2.85
C ARG A 336 16.37 3.17 -3.58
N ARG A 337 16.76 3.68 -4.76
CA ARG A 337 15.95 4.60 -5.58
C ARG A 337 14.65 3.96 -6.06
N ALA A 338 14.70 2.76 -6.63
CA ALA A 338 13.51 2.03 -7.09
C ALA A 338 12.50 1.80 -5.95
N ARG A 339 12.98 1.38 -4.78
CA ARG A 339 12.17 1.23 -3.56
C ARG A 339 11.54 2.55 -3.09
N GLN A 340 12.26 3.66 -3.14
CA GLN A 340 11.73 4.98 -2.78
C GLN A 340 10.64 5.44 -3.77
N ILE A 341 10.84 5.22 -5.07
CA ILE A 341 9.84 5.52 -6.11
C ILE A 341 8.57 4.67 -5.88
N ALA A 342 8.71 3.36 -5.69
CA ALA A 342 7.56 2.47 -5.44
C ALA A 342 6.74 2.88 -4.22
N ILE A 343 7.40 3.24 -3.10
CA ILE A 343 6.71 3.76 -1.91
C ILE A 343 6.04 5.09 -2.21
N GLY A 344 6.71 6.00 -2.93
CA GLY A 344 6.14 7.27 -3.36
C GLY A 344 4.88 7.09 -4.22
N VAL A 345 4.86 6.10 -5.12
CA VAL A 345 3.68 5.75 -5.93
C VAL A 345 2.54 5.23 -5.05
N VAL A 346 2.80 4.38 -4.05
CA VAL A 346 1.73 3.90 -3.13
C VAL A 346 1.21 5.04 -2.25
N CYS A 347 2.08 5.95 -1.76
CA CYS A 347 1.64 7.16 -1.08
C CYS A 347 0.77 8.05 -2.00
N ALA A 348 1.16 8.21 -3.26
CA ALA A 348 0.40 8.98 -4.23
C ALA A 348 -0.96 8.33 -4.53
N LEU A 349 -1.06 7.01 -4.63
CA LEU A 349 -2.34 6.31 -4.79
C LEU A 349 -3.32 6.59 -3.64
N VAL A 350 -2.85 6.57 -2.39
CA VAL A 350 -3.69 6.91 -1.22
C VAL A 350 -4.08 8.39 -1.20
N ILE A 351 -3.11 9.30 -1.37
CA ILE A 351 -3.34 10.75 -1.27
C ILE A 351 -4.19 11.25 -2.44
N VAL A 352 -3.83 10.90 -3.67
CA VAL A 352 -4.58 11.29 -4.88
C VAL A 352 -5.91 10.56 -4.90
N GLY A 353 -6.02 9.29 -4.48
CA GLY A 353 -7.30 8.59 -4.41
C GLY A 353 -8.32 9.28 -3.50
N ALA A 354 -7.89 9.65 -2.29
CA ALA A 354 -8.71 10.42 -1.37
C ALA A 354 -9.05 11.82 -1.93
N PHE A 355 -8.08 12.55 -2.47
CA PHE A 355 -8.27 13.93 -2.93
C PHE A 355 -9.06 14.05 -4.24
N LEU A 356 -8.87 13.13 -5.19
CA LEU A 356 -9.63 13.06 -6.44
C LEU A 356 -11.13 12.87 -6.17
N SER A 357 -11.47 12.12 -5.12
CA SER A 357 -12.85 11.94 -4.67
C SER A 357 -13.46 13.26 -4.17
N LEU A 358 -12.71 14.05 -3.41
CA LEU A 358 -13.15 15.38 -2.96
C LEU A 358 -13.28 16.39 -4.12
N VAL A 359 -12.33 16.40 -5.07
CA VAL A 359 -12.31 17.33 -6.21
C VAL A 359 -13.45 17.06 -7.18
N PHE A 360 -13.74 15.79 -7.47
CA PHE A 360 -14.80 15.39 -8.41
C PHE A 360 -16.14 15.09 -7.72
N ALA A 361 -16.32 15.47 -6.45
CA ALA A 361 -17.54 15.24 -5.69
C ALA A 361 -18.80 15.81 -6.34
N THR A 362 -18.68 16.89 -7.12
CA THR A 362 -19.78 17.54 -7.86
C THR A 362 -19.98 17.00 -9.28
N ASN A 363 -19.17 16.04 -9.74
CA ASN A 363 -19.27 15.48 -11.08
C ASN A 363 -19.86 14.05 -11.04
N PRO A 364 -21.16 13.87 -11.36
CA PRO A 364 -21.82 12.57 -11.22
C PRO A 364 -21.27 11.51 -12.19
N ALA A 365 -20.74 11.90 -13.35
CA ALA A 365 -20.14 10.96 -14.30
C ALA A 365 -18.81 10.38 -13.78
N VAL A 366 -17.99 11.21 -13.12
CA VAL A 366 -16.72 10.76 -12.52
C VAL A 366 -16.95 9.98 -11.22
N MET A 367 -17.91 10.40 -10.38
CA MET A 367 -18.27 9.67 -9.16
C MET A 367 -18.74 8.24 -9.44
N LYS A 368 -19.54 8.01 -10.50
CA LYS A 368 -19.97 6.67 -10.94
C LYS A 368 -18.82 5.68 -11.21
N VAL A 369 -17.60 6.16 -11.46
CA VAL A 369 -16.39 5.33 -11.60
C VAL A 369 -15.58 5.29 -10.31
N LEU A 370 -15.40 6.43 -9.64
CA LEU A 370 -14.57 6.55 -8.44
C LEU A 370 -15.10 5.76 -7.23
N VAL A 371 -16.41 5.52 -7.17
CA VAL A 371 -17.07 4.64 -6.19
C VAL A 371 -16.51 3.20 -6.22
N TYR A 372 -16.00 2.72 -7.36
CA TYR A 372 -15.55 1.33 -7.52
C TYR A 372 -14.01 1.14 -7.54
N VAL A 373 -13.23 2.22 -7.64
CA VAL A 373 -11.76 2.14 -7.74
C VAL A 373 -11.12 2.08 -6.33
N PRO A 374 -10.35 1.03 -5.96
CA PRO A 374 -10.04 0.73 -4.54
C PRO A 374 -9.34 1.79 -3.66
N PHE A 375 -8.68 2.79 -4.25
CA PHE A 375 -8.05 3.90 -3.50
C PHE A 375 -8.91 5.16 -3.40
N THR A 376 -9.89 5.33 -4.29
CA THR A 376 -10.88 6.42 -4.25
C THR A 376 -12.15 5.98 -3.52
N ALA A 377 -12.50 4.70 -3.66
CA ALA A 377 -13.75 4.09 -3.20
C ALA A 377 -14.17 4.46 -1.77
N PRO A 378 -13.30 4.47 -0.72
CA PRO A 378 -13.76 4.81 0.63
C PRO A 378 -14.36 6.23 0.70
N VAL A 379 -13.66 7.22 0.15
CA VAL A 379 -14.09 8.63 0.18
C VAL A 379 -15.19 8.88 -0.84
N ALA A 380 -15.12 8.25 -2.02
CA ALA A 380 -16.15 8.35 -3.06
C ALA A 380 -17.49 7.75 -2.62
N ASN A 381 -17.51 6.59 -1.95
CA ASN A 381 -18.74 6.03 -1.38
C ASN A 381 -19.27 6.91 -0.23
N ALA A 382 -18.39 7.40 0.65
CA ALA A 382 -18.82 8.31 1.71
C ALA A 382 -19.53 9.55 1.14
N LEU A 383 -18.93 10.22 0.14
CA LEU A 383 -19.56 11.33 -0.57
C LEU A 383 -20.87 10.93 -1.26
N HIS A 384 -20.90 9.77 -1.93
CA HIS A 384 -22.07 9.30 -2.67
C HIS A 384 -23.27 9.03 -1.75
N PHE A 385 -23.07 8.38 -0.60
CA PHE A 385 -24.11 8.12 0.42
C PHE A 385 -24.44 9.34 1.29
N LEU A 386 -23.60 10.39 1.32
CA LEU A 386 -23.92 11.67 1.99
C LEU A 386 -24.76 12.59 1.09
N GLY A 387 -24.39 12.67 -0.20
CA GLY A 387 -25.01 13.58 -1.17
C GLY A 387 -26.24 13.03 -1.87
N ALA A 388 -26.36 11.71 -2.02
CA ALA A 388 -27.50 11.07 -2.69
C ALA A 388 -27.97 9.81 -1.94
N ASN A 389 -29.23 9.45 -2.12
CA ASN A 389 -29.80 8.20 -1.60
C ASN A 389 -29.35 6.99 -2.45
N ALA A 390 -28.05 6.68 -2.40
CA ALA A 390 -27.43 5.60 -3.13
C ALA A 390 -27.96 4.22 -2.69
N GLU A 391 -28.23 3.33 -3.64
CA GLU A 391 -28.73 1.99 -3.33
C GLU A 391 -27.65 1.15 -2.62
N TRP A 392 -28.03 0.43 -1.56
CA TRP A 392 -27.12 -0.27 -0.65
C TRP A 392 -26.16 -1.26 -1.33
N TRP A 393 -26.55 -1.84 -2.48
CA TRP A 393 -25.72 -2.79 -3.22
C TRP A 393 -24.48 -2.15 -3.85
N ASN A 394 -24.47 -0.83 -4.11
CA ASN A 394 -23.30 -0.11 -4.63
C ASN A 394 -22.11 -0.26 -3.68
N GLY A 395 -22.34 -0.08 -2.37
CA GLY A 395 -21.34 -0.25 -1.32
C GLY A 395 -20.84 -1.70 -1.23
N LEU A 396 -21.74 -2.68 -1.35
CA LEU A 396 -21.36 -4.10 -1.34
C LEU A 396 -20.48 -4.46 -2.54
N LEU A 397 -20.80 -3.96 -3.74
CA LEU A 397 -20.02 -4.16 -4.97
C LEU A 397 -18.65 -3.49 -4.87
N ALA A 398 -18.59 -2.25 -4.38
CA ALA A 398 -17.33 -1.54 -4.13
C ALA A 398 -16.43 -2.27 -3.10
N VAL A 399 -17.02 -2.83 -2.04
CA VAL A 399 -16.31 -3.67 -1.05
C VAL A 399 -15.80 -4.96 -1.70
N GLY A 400 -16.60 -5.62 -2.53
CA GLY A 400 -16.19 -6.83 -3.25
C GLY A 400 -14.99 -6.60 -4.17
N ILE A 401 -15.02 -5.53 -4.99
CA ILE A 401 -13.92 -5.13 -5.87
C ILE A 401 -12.66 -4.77 -5.05
N SER A 402 -12.83 -4.01 -3.97
CA SER A 402 -11.73 -3.61 -3.09
C SER A 402 -11.11 -4.79 -2.34
N LEU A 403 -11.91 -5.78 -1.94
CA LEU A 403 -11.45 -7.02 -1.32
C LEU A 403 -10.65 -7.88 -2.30
N VAL A 404 -11.12 -8.06 -3.54
CA VAL A 404 -10.37 -8.79 -4.58
C VAL A 404 -9.03 -8.10 -4.86
N PHE A 405 -9.01 -6.78 -4.97
CA PHE A 405 -7.77 -6.01 -5.12
C PHE A 405 -6.83 -6.16 -3.92
N ALA A 406 -7.35 -6.09 -2.69
CA ALA A 406 -6.57 -6.26 -1.47
C ALA A 406 -5.98 -7.69 -1.38
N LEU A 407 -6.73 -8.73 -1.73
CA LEU A 407 -6.23 -10.11 -1.77
C LEU A 407 -5.11 -10.31 -2.80
N ILE A 408 -5.24 -9.70 -3.99
CA ILE A 408 -4.18 -9.70 -5.02
C ILE A 408 -2.93 -8.98 -4.49
N ALA A 409 -3.09 -7.81 -3.87
CA ALA A 409 -1.98 -7.07 -3.28
C ALA A 409 -1.29 -7.87 -2.15
N VAL A 410 -2.06 -8.52 -1.27
CA VAL A 410 -1.56 -9.41 -0.20
C VAL A 410 -0.77 -10.58 -0.77
N ALA A 411 -1.27 -11.24 -1.82
CA ALA A 411 -0.56 -12.33 -2.49
C ALA A 411 0.78 -11.87 -3.08
N ILE A 412 0.81 -10.72 -3.77
CA ILE A 412 2.02 -10.11 -4.33
C ILE A 412 3.01 -9.72 -3.22
N GLY A 413 2.53 -9.11 -2.14
CA GLY A 413 3.34 -8.72 -0.96
C GLY A 413 3.97 -9.93 -0.27
N ALA A 414 3.18 -10.97 0.00
CA ALA A 414 3.65 -12.19 0.66
C ALA A 414 4.62 -13.00 -0.22
N ALA A 415 4.36 -13.11 -1.52
CA ALA A 415 5.29 -13.75 -2.46
C ALA A 415 6.62 -12.99 -2.57
N SER A 416 6.57 -11.65 -2.61
CA SER A 416 7.76 -10.80 -2.63
C SER A 416 8.59 -10.91 -1.34
N TYR A 417 7.92 -10.94 -0.18
CA TYR A 417 8.56 -11.16 1.12
C TYR A 417 9.24 -12.54 1.20
N GLN A 418 8.52 -13.62 0.87
CA GLN A 418 9.08 -14.98 0.82
C GLN A 418 10.29 -15.07 -0.13
N ALA A 419 10.18 -14.53 -1.35
CA ALA A 419 11.25 -14.58 -2.33
C ALA A 419 12.51 -13.80 -1.90
N ASN A 420 12.34 -12.62 -1.28
CA ASN A 420 13.47 -11.84 -0.75
C ASN A 420 14.08 -12.46 0.52
N LEU A 421 13.36 -13.31 1.25
CA LEU A 421 13.86 -13.97 2.46
C LEU A 421 14.60 -15.27 2.11
N LEU A 422 14.00 -16.15 1.29
CA LEU A 422 14.60 -17.42 0.88
C LEU A 422 15.83 -17.29 -0.03
N ARG A 423 16.00 -16.15 -0.73
CA ARG A 423 17.21 -15.87 -1.52
C ARG A 423 18.46 -15.63 -0.67
N GLY A 424 18.29 -15.35 0.63
CA GLY A 424 19.36 -15.09 1.59
C GLY A 424 20.10 -13.78 1.37
N THR A 425 20.61 -13.19 2.45
CA THR A 425 21.57 -12.06 2.36
C THR A 425 22.97 -12.51 1.91
N GLY A 426 23.26 -13.82 1.91
CA GLY A 426 24.58 -14.40 1.60
C GLY A 426 25.10 -14.20 0.17
N ARG A 427 24.33 -13.58 -0.74
CA ARG A 427 24.82 -13.09 -2.04
C ARG A 427 24.97 -11.56 -2.07
N GLU A 428 25.52 -10.98 -1.00
CA GLU A 428 26.17 -9.67 -1.12
C GLU A 428 27.26 -9.79 -2.19
N THR A 429 27.03 -9.17 -3.35
CA THR A 429 28.02 -9.22 -4.42
C THR A 429 29.29 -8.55 -3.92
N LEU A 430 30.44 -9.23 -4.05
CA LEU A 430 31.79 -8.76 -3.72
C LEU A 430 31.86 -7.23 -3.61
N SER A 431 32.23 -6.74 -2.43
CA SER A 431 32.37 -5.30 -2.11
C SER A 431 33.07 -4.56 -3.24
N ALA A 432 32.79 -3.27 -3.44
CA ALA A 432 33.47 -2.48 -4.47
C ALA A 432 35.01 -2.62 -4.39
N SER A 433 35.56 -2.70 -3.17
CA SER A 433 36.98 -2.98 -2.91
C SER A 433 37.41 -4.40 -3.27
N GLN A 434 36.55 -5.41 -3.10
CA GLN A 434 36.82 -6.80 -3.53
C GLN A 434 36.70 -6.95 -5.05
N LYS A 435 35.73 -6.30 -5.71
CA LYS A 435 35.65 -6.22 -7.18
C LYS A 435 36.86 -5.50 -7.78
N LYS A 436 37.33 -4.41 -7.14
CA LYS A 436 38.58 -3.73 -7.51
C LYS A 436 39.77 -4.70 -7.38
N ARG A 437 39.93 -5.38 -6.25
CA ARG A 437 40.98 -6.38 -6.02
C ARG A 437 40.93 -7.58 -6.96
N LEU A 438 39.74 -8.06 -7.35
CA LEU A 438 39.62 -9.10 -8.38
C LEU A 438 40.02 -8.58 -9.75
N LYS A 439 39.69 -7.32 -10.09
CA LYS A 439 40.09 -6.70 -11.36
C LYS A 439 41.60 -6.46 -11.43
N GLU A 440 42.20 -5.94 -10.34
CA GLU A 440 43.65 -5.77 -10.18
C GLU A 440 44.36 -7.12 -10.34
N ARG A 441 43.94 -8.14 -9.57
CA ARG A 441 44.51 -9.50 -9.64
C ARG A 441 44.35 -10.17 -11.01
N SER A 442 43.32 -9.82 -11.78
CA SER A 442 43.18 -10.30 -13.17
C SER A 442 44.08 -9.56 -14.17
N GLN A 443 44.42 -8.28 -13.91
CA GLN A 443 45.36 -7.53 -14.74
C GLN A 443 46.81 -7.98 -14.50
N ASP A 444 47.19 -8.27 -13.25
CA ASP A 444 48.50 -8.87 -12.94
C ASP A 444 48.69 -10.21 -13.66
N SER A 445 47.64 -11.05 -13.71
CA SER A 445 47.67 -12.35 -14.41
C SER A 445 47.72 -12.26 -15.95
N SER A 446 47.51 -11.08 -16.53
CA SER A 446 47.79 -10.81 -17.95
C SER A 446 49.19 -10.27 -18.19
N ALA A 447 49.74 -9.45 -17.28
CA ALA A 447 51.09 -8.90 -17.40
C ALA A 447 52.17 -10.01 -17.44
N ASP A 448 51.95 -11.10 -16.70
CA ASP A 448 52.89 -12.23 -16.63
C ASP A 448 52.81 -13.21 -17.83
N LYS A 449 51.96 -12.92 -18.84
CA LYS A 449 51.87 -13.71 -20.09
C LYS A 449 52.46 -13.05 -21.33
N ASP A 450 52.51 -11.72 -21.39
CA ASP A 450 53.11 -11.00 -22.53
C ASP A 450 54.64 -10.86 -22.42
N SER A 451 55.26 -11.41 -21.37
CA SER A 451 56.71 -11.41 -21.15
C SER A 451 57.49 -12.35 -22.09
N LYS A 452 56.81 -13.11 -22.97
CA LYS A 452 57.44 -14.21 -23.71
C LYS A 452 56.88 -14.50 -25.10
N ASP A 453 56.85 -13.50 -25.99
CA ASP A 453 57.34 -13.74 -27.35
C ASP A 453 57.72 -12.49 -28.17
N SER A 454 58.53 -12.71 -29.23
CA SER A 454 58.86 -11.76 -30.32
C SER A 454 59.57 -10.43 -29.96
N LYS A 455 60.91 -10.45 -29.97
CA LYS A 455 61.76 -9.26 -30.11
C LYS A 455 62.16 -9.08 -31.59
N GLY A 456 61.41 -8.29 -32.38
CA GLY A 456 61.65 -8.20 -33.84
C GLY A 456 61.09 -6.95 -34.55
N GLU A 457 62.02 -6.12 -35.02
CA GLU A 457 61.99 -5.08 -36.09
C GLU A 457 60.75 -4.71 -36.96
N LYS A 458 60.73 -3.40 -37.30
CA LYS A 458 60.49 -2.74 -38.63
C LYS A 458 59.10 -2.24 -39.09
N LYS A 459 59.13 -0.93 -39.46
CA LYS A 459 58.51 -0.22 -40.61
C LYS A 459 56.98 -0.04 -40.74
N GLU A 460 56.54 1.16 -40.35
CA GLU A 460 56.11 2.25 -41.26
C GLU A 460 55.36 1.89 -42.57
N LYS A 461 54.07 2.26 -42.63
CA LYS A 461 53.22 2.69 -43.79
C LYS A 461 51.75 2.83 -43.28
N LYS A 462 50.83 3.67 -43.80
CA LYS A 462 50.83 4.87 -44.68
C LYS A 462 49.39 5.46 -44.73
N SER A 463 49.22 6.80 -44.79
CA SER A 463 48.04 7.58 -45.29
C SER A 463 46.63 7.34 -44.67
N ALA A 464 45.98 8.35 -44.07
CA ALA A 464 44.88 9.20 -44.62
C ALA A 464 43.47 8.54 -44.52
N GLU A 465 42.30 9.21 -44.39
CA GLU A 465 41.82 10.62 -44.41
C GLU A 465 41.07 10.93 -43.05
N VAL A 466 40.87 12.15 -42.50
CA VAL A 466 40.05 13.34 -42.92
C VAL A 466 38.53 13.02 -42.99
N ASP A 467 37.55 13.73 -42.41
CA ASP A 467 37.45 15.07 -41.74
C ASP A 467 36.59 15.00 -40.42
N SER A 468 36.74 15.90 -39.43
CA SER A 468 35.89 17.08 -39.07
C SER A 468 34.44 16.76 -38.59
N GLU A 469 33.75 17.48 -37.68
CA GLU A 469 33.93 18.72 -36.86
C GLU A 469 32.90 18.66 -35.68
N SER A 470 32.81 19.50 -34.63
CA SER A 470 33.45 20.78 -34.26
C SER A 470 33.47 21.02 -32.72
N ASP A 471 34.23 22.04 -32.32
CA ASP A 471 34.25 22.89 -31.09
C ASP A 471 33.13 22.86 -30.00
N THR A 472 33.34 23.37 -28.76
CA THR A 472 34.42 24.20 -28.18
C THR A 472 34.71 23.89 -26.68
N ASP A 473 35.77 24.48 -26.11
CA ASP A 473 36.29 24.30 -24.73
C ASP A 473 36.36 25.62 -23.91
N LYS A 474 36.55 25.47 -22.57
CA LYS A 474 37.08 26.40 -21.54
C LYS A 474 36.08 26.98 -20.51
N LYS A 475 36.30 27.09 -19.18
CA LYS A 475 37.36 26.72 -18.17
C LYS A 475 37.96 27.92 -17.41
N LYS A 476 38.34 27.67 -16.14
CA LYS A 476 38.89 28.56 -15.07
C LYS A 476 37.80 29.27 -14.23
N VAL A 477 37.81 29.32 -12.88
CA VAL A 477 38.80 29.11 -11.79
C VAL A 477 39.74 30.30 -11.51
N GLY A 478 39.60 30.90 -10.33
CA GLY A 478 40.57 31.84 -9.73
C GLY A 478 39.98 32.58 -8.50
N ALA A 479 40.70 32.60 -7.37
CA ALA A 479 40.23 33.25 -6.13
C ALA A 479 41.37 33.96 -5.36
N LYS A 480 41.07 35.14 -4.80
CA LYS A 480 41.73 35.89 -3.70
C LYS A 480 40.83 37.12 -3.44
N SER A 481 40.37 37.43 -2.23
CA SER A 481 41.08 37.77 -0.99
C SER A 481 41.76 39.15 -1.00
N SER A 482 41.09 40.15 -0.41
CA SER A 482 41.62 41.03 0.64
C SER A 482 40.49 41.88 1.23
N ALA A 483 40.70 42.54 2.37
CA ALA A 483 39.70 43.37 3.04
C ALA A 483 40.32 44.66 3.61
N LYS A 484 39.56 45.78 3.62
CA LYS A 484 39.87 46.92 4.49
C LYS A 484 38.65 47.82 4.78
N ALA A 485 38.67 48.41 5.99
CA ALA A 485 37.76 49.40 6.59
C ALA A 485 37.04 50.34 5.60
N GLY A 486 35.77 50.72 5.78
CA GLY A 486 35.05 50.96 7.04
C GLY A 486 34.81 52.47 7.24
N LYS A 487 33.53 52.90 7.22
CA LYS A 487 33.07 54.20 7.77
C LYS A 487 31.60 54.07 8.24
N LYS A 488 31.21 54.87 9.24
CA LYS A 488 29.98 54.79 10.08
C LYS A 488 29.76 56.20 10.71
N PRO A 489 28.74 56.47 11.55
CA PRO A 489 27.27 56.25 11.43
C PRO A 489 26.64 57.42 10.60
N ALA A 490 25.40 57.94 10.72
CA ALA A 490 24.15 57.73 11.49
C ALA A 490 22.97 58.18 10.55
N THR A 491 21.67 58.32 10.87
CA THR A 491 20.78 58.26 12.08
C THR A 491 19.48 57.51 11.69
N GLY A 492 18.45 57.28 12.52
CA GLY A 492 18.29 57.39 13.98
C GLY A 492 16.79 57.40 14.37
N ASP A 493 16.40 56.41 15.18
CA ASP A 493 15.24 56.32 16.11
C ASP A 493 13.76 56.48 15.64
N ASP A 494 12.86 55.98 16.50
CA ASP A 494 11.40 56.14 16.60
C ASP A 494 10.47 55.82 15.40
N LYS A 495 10.05 54.55 15.26
CA LYS A 495 8.77 54.08 15.85
C LYS A 495 8.54 52.56 15.75
#